data_AF-A0A9E4HVI3-F1
#
_entry.id   AF-A0A9E4HVI3-F1
#
_cell.length_a   1.000
_cell.length_b   1.000
_cell.length_c   1.000
_cell.angle_alpha   90.00
_cell.angle_beta   90.00
_cell.angle_gamma   90.00
#
_symmetry.space_group_name_H-M   'P 1'
#
loop_
_entity.id
_entity.type
_entity.pdbx_description
1 polymer ?
#
loop_
_entity_poly.entity_id
_entity_poly.type
_entity_poly.pdbx_seq_one_letter_code
_entity_poly.pdbx_strand_id
1 'polypeptide(L)'
;VGLGIPKEGIFTWCCGLVMHAETELVDESYDLINAFASPEAGAFEISNWGYGHANMKAFELVSDDVLEELGLSTPESLLGNGIFFQALAPEIEESYIRLWDEVRASY
;
A
#
# COMPACT_ATOMS: atom_id res chain seq x y z
N VAL A 1 -2.28 -15.15 13.71
CA VAL A 1 -0.95 -15.31 13.06
C VAL A 1 -0.39 -13.90 12.98
N GLY A 2 0.69 -13.58 13.71
CA GLY A 2 1.23 -12.22 13.72
C GLY A 2 2.02 -11.91 12.46
N LEU A 3 2.02 -10.65 12.02
CA LEU A 3 2.89 -10.17 10.95
C LEU A 3 4.34 -10.12 11.47
N GLY A 4 5.25 -10.78 10.76
CA GLY A 4 6.68 -10.75 11.10
C GLY A 4 7.33 -9.44 10.64
N ILE A 5 8.26 -8.91 11.43
CA ILE A 5 9.08 -7.75 11.09
C ILE A 5 10.52 -8.23 10.81
N PRO A 6 10.89 -8.49 9.53
CA PRO A 6 12.26 -8.80 9.14
C PRO A 6 13.25 -7.73 9.58
N LYS A 7 14.38 -8.14 10.15
CA LYS A 7 15.47 -7.23 10.58
C LYS A 7 16.21 -6.60 9.39
N GLU A 8 16.12 -7.23 8.22
CA GLU A 8 16.72 -6.79 6.96
C GLU A 8 15.93 -5.67 6.28
N GLY A 9 14.72 -5.35 6.78
CA GLY A 9 13.81 -4.37 6.21
C GLY A 9 12.57 -5.01 5.57
N ILE A 10 11.52 -4.21 5.40
CA ILE A 10 10.23 -4.64 4.86
C ILE A 10 10.03 -4.03 3.47
N PHE A 11 9.69 -4.86 2.48
CA PHE A 11 9.25 -4.33 1.19
C PHE A 11 7.97 -3.51 1.37
N THR A 12 8.06 -2.25 0.96
CA THR A 12 7.02 -1.25 1.22
C THR A 12 6.56 -0.67 -0.10
N TRP A 13 5.25 -0.46 -0.22
CA TRP A 13 4.62 0.13 -1.39
C TRP A 13 3.59 1.16 -0.97
N CYS A 14 3.38 2.16 -1.82
CA CYS A 14 2.31 3.14 -1.68
C CYS A 14 1.40 3.00 -2.89
N CYS A 15 0.20 2.45 -2.69
CA CYS A 15 -0.85 2.43 -3.72
C CYS A 15 -1.57 3.77 -3.76
N GLY A 16 -2.17 4.08 -4.91
CA GLY A 16 -3.01 5.26 -5.07
C GLY A 16 -3.98 5.11 -6.24
N LEU A 17 -5.01 5.93 -6.25
CA LEU A 17 -5.93 6.02 -7.37
C LEU A 17 -5.33 6.90 -8.47
N VAL A 18 -5.55 6.49 -9.72
CA VAL A 18 -5.19 7.27 -10.92
C VAL A 18 -6.43 7.49 -11.76
N MET A 19 -6.54 8.67 -12.35
CA MET A 19 -7.58 8.97 -13.32
C MET A 19 -7.05 8.68 -14.73
N HIS A 20 -7.75 7.81 -15.48
CA HIS A 20 -7.37 7.53 -16.86
C HIS A 20 -7.57 8.79 -17.73
N ALA A 21 -6.62 9.09 -18.61
CA ALA A 21 -6.63 10.33 -19.40
C ALA A 21 -7.84 10.45 -20.35
N GLU A 22 -8.44 9.32 -20.72
CA GLU A 22 -9.58 9.23 -21.64
C GLU A 22 -10.93 9.12 -20.91
N THR A 23 -10.98 9.32 -19.58
CA THR A 23 -12.26 9.27 -18.86
C THR A 23 -13.19 10.41 -19.29
N GLU A 24 -14.45 10.07 -19.55
CA GLU A 24 -15.51 11.07 -19.76
C GLU A 24 -16.21 11.45 -18.44
N LEU A 25 -15.90 10.75 -17.33
CA LEU A 25 -16.55 10.89 -16.02
C LEU A 25 -15.63 11.63 -15.03
N VAL A 26 -15.19 12.82 -15.39
CA VAL A 26 -14.17 13.57 -14.63
C VAL A 26 -14.67 13.95 -13.24
N ASP A 27 -15.89 14.48 -13.14
CA ASP A 27 -16.47 14.94 -11.87
C ASP A 27 -16.71 13.76 -10.91
N GLU A 28 -17.30 12.67 -11.41
CA GLU A 28 -17.52 11.46 -10.62
C GLU A 28 -16.20 10.79 -10.20
N SER A 29 -15.16 10.88 -11.04
CA SER A 29 -13.83 10.40 -10.67
C SER A 29 -13.24 11.22 -9.51
N TYR A 30 -13.45 12.54 -9.50
CA TYR A 30 -13.08 13.36 -8.35
C TYR A 30 -13.90 13.07 -7.11
N ASP A 31 -15.21 12.83 -7.25
CA ASP A 31 -16.06 12.42 -6.13
C ASP A 31 -15.56 11.12 -5.50
N LEU A 32 -15.17 10.13 -6.32
CA LEU A 32 -14.58 8.89 -5.83
C LEU A 32 -13.25 9.11 -5.12
N ILE A 33 -12.34 9.90 -5.71
CA ILE A 33 -11.03 10.21 -5.09
C ILE A 33 -11.22 10.91 -3.76
N ASN A 34 -12.14 11.87 -3.67
CA ASN A 34 -12.46 12.59 -2.44
C ASN A 34 -13.05 11.65 -1.38
N ALA A 35 -13.98 10.78 -1.77
CA ALA A 35 -14.58 9.79 -0.88
C ALA A 35 -13.52 8.80 -0.35
N PHE A 36 -12.65 8.32 -1.22
CA PHE A 36 -11.55 7.41 -0.86
C PHE A 36 -10.56 8.07 0.10
N ALA A 37 -10.25 9.36 -0.09
CA ALA A 37 -9.34 10.10 0.79
C ALA A 37 -9.95 10.50 2.14
N SER A 38 -11.22 10.18 2.41
CA SER A 38 -11.89 10.52 3.67
C SER A 38 -11.28 9.79 4.87
N PRO A 39 -11.35 10.37 6.10
CA PRO A 39 -10.95 9.68 7.31
C PRO A 39 -11.68 8.35 7.51
N GLU A 40 -12.97 8.30 7.20
CA GLU A 40 -13.83 7.14 7.39
C GLU A 40 -13.46 5.98 6.46
N ALA A 41 -13.17 6.29 5.19
CA ALA A 41 -12.65 5.30 4.25
C ALA A 41 -11.31 4.74 4.71
N GLY A 42 -10.38 5.61 5.13
CA GLY A 42 -9.10 5.17 5.67
C GLY A 42 -9.23 4.31 6.94
N ALA A 43 -10.12 4.67 7.85
CA ALA A 43 -10.36 3.90 9.08
C ALA A 43 -10.92 2.50 8.77
N PHE A 44 -11.76 2.40 7.74
CA PHE A 44 -12.23 1.13 7.20
C PHE A 44 -11.08 0.31 6.62
N GLU A 45 -10.20 0.88 5.79
CA GLU A 45 -9.05 0.13 5.24
C GLU A 45 -8.13 -0.42 6.34
N ILE A 46 -7.83 0.39 7.35
CA ILE A 46 -7.00 -0.01 8.48
C ILE A 46 -7.68 -1.15 9.24
N SER A 47 -8.92 -0.96 9.67
CA SER A 47 -9.61 -1.91 10.54
C SER A 47 -10.02 -3.21 9.86
N ASN A 48 -10.36 -3.17 8.58
CA ASN A 48 -10.93 -4.32 7.87
C ASN A 48 -9.93 -5.03 6.97
N TRP A 49 -8.94 -4.32 6.43
CA TRP A 49 -7.96 -4.88 5.49
C TRP A 49 -6.53 -4.89 6.02
N GLY A 50 -6.26 -4.18 7.12
CA GLY A 50 -4.92 -4.09 7.70
C GLY A 50 -3.98 -3.18 6.91
N TYR A 51 -4.50 -2.34 6.01
CA TYR A 51 -3.70 -1.39 5.24
C TYR A 51 -3.64 -0.04 5.93
N GLY A 52 -2.44 0.56 5.99
CA GLY A 52 -2.30 1.96 6.35
C GLY A 52 -2.90 2.87 5.28
N HIS A 53 -3.27 4.09 5.67
CA HIS A 53 -3.92 5.05 4.77
C HIS A 53 -3.17 6.38 4.68
N ALA A 54 -3.32 7.12 3.58
CA ALA A 54 -2.61 8.38 3.37
C ALA A 54 -3.17 9.55 4.21
N ASN A 55 -4.37 9.40 4.78
CA ASN A 55 -5.00 10.41 5.63
C ASN A 55 -4.73 10.12 7.11
N MET A 56 -3.89 10.95 7.75
CA MET A 56 -3.55 10.79 9.17
C MET A 56 -4.77 10.80 10.11
N LYS A 57 -5.84 11.52 9.74
CA LYS A 57 -7.06 11.57 10.56
C LYS A 57 -7.79 10.22 10.62
N ALA A 58 -7.53 9.31 9.68
CA ALA A 58 -8.08 7.96 9.73
C ALA A 58 -7.55 7.17 10.95
N PHE A 59 -6.28 7.39 11.33
CA PHE A 59 -5.66 6.72 12.47
C PHE A 59 -6.28 7.16 13.80
N GLU A 60 -6.77 8.41 13.88
CA GLU A 60 -7.52 8.92 15.05
C GLU A 60 -8.87 8.22 15.26
N LEU A 61 -9.40 7.54 14.23
CA LEU A 61 -10.66 6.81 14.27
C LEU A 61 -10.49 5.31 14.57
N VAL A 62 -9.25 4.83 14.69
CA VAL A 62 -8.92 3.42 14.96
C VAL A 62 -8.29 3.32 16.35
N SER A 63 -8.64 2.28 17.11
CA SER A 63 -8.09 2.08 18.45
C SER A 63 -6.60 1.73 18.42
N ASP A 64 -5.86 2.21 19.42
CA ASP A 64 -4.43 1.92 19.59
C ASP A 64 -4.10 0.42 19.54
N ASP A 65 -4.92 -0.43 20.16
CA ASP A 65 -4.74 -1.90 20.16
C ASP A 65 -4.70 -2.49 18.73
N VAL A 66 -5.56 -1.98 17.83
CA VAL A 66 -5.61 -2.40 16.42
C VAL A 66 -4.39 -1.88 15.66
N LEU A 67 -4.00 -0.63 15.91
CA LEU A 67 -2.81 -0.06 15.31
C LEU A 67 -1.54 -0.80 15.75
N GLU A 68 -1.46 -1.22 17.01
CA GLU A 68 -0.33 -2.00 17.54
C GLU A 68 -0.29 -3.41 16.92
N GLU A 69 -1.44 -4.09 16.85
CA GLU A 69 -1.54 -5.43 16.22
C GLU A 69 -1.09 -5.40 14.75
N LEU A 70 -1.42 -4.33 14.03
CA LEU A 70 -1.07 -4.15 12.62
C LEU A 70 0.35 -3.57 12.41
N GLY A 71 1.05 -3.17 13.47
CA GLY A 71 2.35 -2.48 13.36
C GLY A 71 2.25 -1.08 12.74
N LEU A 72 1.08 -0.44 12.85
CA LEU A 72 0.74 0.84 12.27
C LEU A 72 0.73 2.00 13.28
N SER A 73 1.10 1.77 14.55
CA SER A 73 1.17 2.84 15.56
C SER A 73 2.22 3.92 15.26
N THR A 74 3.18 3.64 14.37
CA THR A 74 4.22 4.61 13.93
C THR A 74 4.43 4.54 12.42
N PRO A 75 3.47 5.02 11.60
CA PRO A 75 3.53 4.91 10.14
C PRO A 75 4.79 5.52 9.53
N GLU A 76 5.30 6.62 10.10
CA GLU A 76 6.52 7.27 9.65
C GLU A 76 7.76 6.40 9.82
N SER A 77 7.82 5.61 10.90
CA SER A 77 8.91 4.66 11.14
C SER A 77 8.85 3.50 10.13
N LEU A 78 7.64 3.01 9.85
CA LEU A 78 7.43 1.97 8.85
C LEU A 78 7.85 2.43 7.45
N LEU A 79 7.44 3.64 7.05
CA LEU A 79 7.84 4.23 5.78
C LEU A 79 9.34 4.54 5.74
N GLY A 80 9.92 5.05 6.82
CA GLY A 80 11.34 5.42 6.89
C GLY A 80 12.30 4.24 6.81
N ASN A 81 11.87 3.06 7.28
CA ASN A 81 12.65 1.82 7.23
C ASN A 81 12.25 0.90 6.05
N GLY A 82 11.27 1.33 5.26
CA GLY A 82 10.74 0.56 4.14
C GLY A 82 11.71 0.48 2.96
N ILE A 83 11.78 -0.70 2.35
CA ILE A 83 12.46 -0.90 1.06
C ILE A 83 11.43 -0.70 -0.05
N PHE A 84 11.50 0.44 -0.73
CA PHE A 84 10.56 0.77 -1.81
C PHE A 84 10.98 0.18 -3.15
N PHE A 85 9.99 -0.30 -3.88
CA PHE A 85 10.16 -0.68 -5.29
C PHE A 85 10.48 0.56 -6.12
N GLN A 86 11.47 0.43 -6.99
CA GLN A 86 11.84 1.45 -7.97
C GLN A 86 11.42 0.99 -9.36
N ALA A 87 11.18 1.94 -10.26
CA ALA A 87 11.02 1.62 -11.67
C ALA A 87 12.28 0.94 -12.18
N LEU A 88 12.11 -0.24 -12.79
CA LEU A 88 13.21 -1.00 -13.37
C LEU A 88 13.44 -0.56 -14.81
N ALA A 89 14.68 -0.65 -15.28
CA ALA A 89 14.95 -0.56 -16.71
C ALA A 89 14.30 -1.76 -17.43
N PRO A 90 13.75 -1.59 -18.65
CA PRO A 90 13.02 -2.65 -19.35
C PRO A 90 13.80 -3.97 -19.45
N GLU A 91 15.12 -3.91 -19.68
CA GLU A 91 15.96 -5.09 -19.84
C GLU A 91 16.11 -5.89 -18.52
N ILE A 92 16.07 -5.19 -17.38
CA ILE A 92 16.11 -5.80 -16.06
C ILE A 92 14.77 -6.43 -15.72
N GLU A 93 13.67 -5.74 -16.05
CA GLU A 93 12.31 -6.26 -15.86
C GLU A 93 12.08 -7.55 -16.65
N GLU A 94 12.44 -7.57 -17.94
CA GLU A 94 12.36 -8.79 -18.77
C GLU A 94 13.18 -9.94 -18.19
N SER A 95 14.35 -9.64 -17.61
CA SER A 95 15.21 -10.65 -16.99
C SER A 95 14.57 -11.21 -15.71
N TYR A 96 13.89 -10.39 -14.91
CA TYR A 96 13.13 -10.83 -13.74
C TYR A 96 11.92 -11.68 -14.13
N ILE A 97 11.19 -11.31 -15.18
CA ILE A 97 10.06 -12.09 -15.70
C ILE A 97 10.53 -13.48 -16.13
N ARG A 98 11.63 -13.57 -16.91
CA ARG A 98 12.19 -14.86 -17.32
C ARG A 98 12.60 -15.71 -16.12
N LEU A 99 13.27 -15.12 -15.13
CA LEU A 99 13.68 -15.82 -13.91
C LEU A 99 12.46 -16.36 -13.14
N TRP A 100 11.39 -15.57 -13.03
CA TRP A 100 10.15 -15.99 -12.40
C TRP A 100 9.50 -17.17 -13.13
N ASP A 101 9.49 -17.14 -14.47
CA ASP A 101 8.96 -18.23 -15.28
C ASP A 101 9.75 -19.54 -15.10
N GLU A 102 11.08 -19.46 -15.05
CA GLU A 102 11.96 -20.61 -14.79
C GLU A 102 11.71 -21.23 -13.41
N VAL A 103 11.62 -20.39 -12.37
CA VAL A 103 11.33 -20.83 -10.99
C VAL A 103 9.97 -21.53 -10.93
N ARG A 104 8.95 -20.96 -11.57
CA ARG A 104 7.60 -21.51 -11.62
C ARG A 104 7.52 -22.83 -12.41
N ALA A 105 8.27 -22.96 -13.50
CA ALA A 105 8.28 -24.16 -14.33
C ALA A 105 9.05 -25.34 -13.72
N SER A 106 9.94 -25.06 -12.75
CA SER A 106 10.74 -26.06 -12.05
C SER A 106 10.04 -26.63 -10.79
N TYR A 107 8.81 -26.21 -10.54
CA TYR A 107 7.94 -26.64 -9.44
C TYR A 107 6.75 -27.48 -9.94
#